data_AF-A0A699S1G8-F1
#
_entry.id   AF-A0A699S1G8-F1
#
_cell.length_a   1.000
_cell.length_b   1.000
_cell.length_c   1.000
_cell.angle_alpha   90.00
_cell.angle_beta   90.00
_cell.angle_gamma   90.00
#
_symmetry.space_group_name_H-M   'P 1'
#
loop_
_entity.id
_entity.type
_entity.pdbx_description
1 polymer ?
#
loop_
_entity_poly.entity_id
_entity_poly.type
_entity_poly.pdbx_seq_one_letter_code
_entity_poly.pdbx_strand_id
1 'polypeptide(L)'
;MGILMSVLCQVGVTALIAKFMILDIPIDRDAPIVVGRGFLCTIGGIVNTPERLILTFDGFYHQTFRAARYDVLRTAKSVAIAMTEKNIRLRETSLEHR
;
A
#
# COMPACT_ATOMS: atom_id res chain seq x y z
N MET A 1 -13.97 15.47 10.09
CA MET A 1 -14.06 14.28 9.20
C MET A 1 -14.49 14.78 7.83
N GLY A 2 -13.67 14.60 6.80
CA GLY A 2 -13.90 15.13 5.46
C GLY A 2 -14.32 14.03 4.47
N ILE A 3 -14.91 14.41 3.34
CA ILE A 3 -15.14 13.50 2.22
C ILE A 3 -14.39 14.07 1.01
N LEU A 4 -13.48 13.28 0.46
CA LEU A 4 -12.82 13.56 -0.80
C LEU A 4 -13.67 12.94 -1.92
N MET A 5 -14.21 13.80 -2.79
CA MET A 5 -15.08 13.39 -3.90
C MET A 5 -14.35 13.51 -5.23
N SER A 6 -14.84 12.79 -6.23
CA SER A 6 -14.35 12.86 -7.61
C SER A 6 -12.86 12.52 -7.76
N VAL A 7 -12.38 11.54 -6.98
CA VAL A 7 -10.99 11.10 -7.02
C VAL A 7 -10.82 10.11 -8.16
N LEU A 8 -9.95 10.45 -9.12
CA LEU A 8 -9.52 9.49 -10.14
C LEU A 8 -8.57 8.47 -9.50
N CYS A 9 -8.99 7.22 -9.48
CA CYS A 9 -8.23 6.09 -8.96
C CYS A 9 -7.92 5.11 -10.09
N GLN A 10 -6.67 4.71 -10.19
CA GLN A 10 -6.26 3.63 -11.07
C GLN A 10 -6.11 2.35 -10.25
N VAL A 11 -6.85 1.32 -10.64
CA VAL A 11 -6.74 -0.04 -10.11
C VAL A 11 -6.24 -0.92 -11.25
N GLY A 12 -4.95 -1.26 -11.21
CA GLY A 12 -4.25 -1.90 -12.31
C GLY A 12 -4.30 -1.08 -13.59
N VAL A 13 -5.10 -1.48 -14.58
CA VAL A 13 -5.26 -0.74 -15.85
C VAL A 13 -6.59 -0.01 -15.95
N THR A 14 -7.50 -0.24 -15.01
CA THR A 14 -8.81 0.38 -14.99
C THR A 14 -8.76 1.67 -14.19
N ALA A 15 -9.25 2.77 -14.76
CA ALA A 15 -9.42 4.03 -14.06
C ALA A 15 -10.88 4.25 -13.69
N LEU A 16 -11.14 4.72 -12.48
CA LEU A 16 -12.48 4.97 -11.96
C LEU A 16 -12.53 6.23 -11.09
N ILE A 17 -13.72 6.77 -10.90
CA ILE A 17 -13.96 7.88 -9.99
C ILE A 17 -14.53 7.34 -8.68
N ALA A 18 -13.82 7.60 -7.57
CA ALA A 18 -14.20 7.16 -6.23
C ALA A 18 -14.39 8.32 -5.26
N LYS A 19 -15.05 8.01 -4.14
CA LYS A 19 -15.20 8.89 -2.98
C LYS A 19 -14.51 8.24 -1.78
N PHE A 20 -13.75 9.02 -1.02
CA PHE A 20 -13.06 8.56 0.17
C PHE A 20 -13.45 9.41 1.38
N MET A 21 -13.50 8.78 2.56
CA MET A 21 -13.57 9.52 3.82
C MET A 21 -12.16 9.83 4.28
N ILE A 22 -11.91 11.08 4.63
CA ILE A 22 -10.67 11.52 5.28
C ILE A 22 -10.86 11.37 6.78
N LEU A 23 -10.12 10.43 7.36
CA LEU A 23 -10.10 10.12 8.77
C LEU A 23 -8.79 10.60 9.38
N ASP A 24 -8.88 11.36 10.46
CA ASP A 24 -7.73 11.77 11.27
C ASP A 24 -7.53 10.75 12.39
N ILE A 25 -7.09 9.55 12.01
CA ILE A 25 -6.80 8.44 12.90
C ILE A 25 -5.37 7.95 12.64
N PRO A 26 -4.68 7.38 13.64
CA PRO A 26 -3.38 6.76 13.43
C PRO A 26 -3.54 5.52 12.54
N ILE A 27 -3.43 5.71 11.22
CA ILE A 27 -3.38 4.62 10.24
C ILE A 27 -1.94 4.09 10.17
N ASP A 28 -1.83 2.79 9.96
CA ASP A 28 -0.54 2.15 9.65
C ASP A 28 0.10 2.85 8.45
N ARG A 29 1.35 3.31 8.61
CA ARG A 29 2.10 3.96 7.53
C ARG A 29 2.26 3.06 6.29
N ASP A 30 2.14 1.74 6.47
CA ASP A 30 2.20 0.75 5.40
C ASP A 30 0.86 0.52 4.68
N ALA A 31 -0.25 1.06 5.19
CA ALA A 31 -1.58 0.92 4.61
C ALA A 31 -2.36 2.25 4.63
N PRO A 32 -1.92 3.28 3.88
CA PRO A 32 -2.47 4.64 3.94
C PRO A 32 -3.92 4.77 3.43
N ILE A 33 -4.43 3.75 2.72
CA ILE A 33 -5.79 3.73 2.18
C ILE A 33 -6.44 2.39 2.54
N VAL A 34 -7.64 2.48 3.12
CA VAL A 34 -8.49 1.31 3.39
C VAL A 34 -9.65 1.31 2.40
N VAL A 35 -9.79 0.22 1.65
CA VAL A 35 -10.90 0.02 0.71
C VAL A 35 -11.97 -0.86 1.32
N GLY A 36 -13.19 -0.35 1.35
CA GLY A 36 -14.36 -1.08 1.83
C GLY A 36 -15.07 -1.87 0.72
N ARG A 37 -16.11 -2.62 1.11
CA ARG A 37 -16.95 -3.38 0.17
C ARG A 37 -17.51 -2.55 -0.98
N GLY A 38 -17.94 -1.31 -0.72
CA GLY A 38 -18.48 -0.44 -1.77
C GLY A 38 -17.47 -0.15 -2.90
N PHE A 39 -16.21 0.05 -2.53
CA PHE A 39 -15.13 0.20 -3.51
C PHE A 39 -14.89 -1.10 -4.28
N LEU A 40 -14.84 -2.24 -3.58
CA LEU A 40 -14.69 -3.57 -4.20
C LEU A 40 -15.82 -3.87 -5.20
N CYS A 41 -17.07 -3.56 -4.87
CA CYS A 41 -18.19 -3.72 -5.80
C CYS A 41 -18.02 -2.86 -7.07
N THR A 42 -17.46 -1.66 -6.94
CA THR A 42 -17.26 -0.74 -8.07
C THR A 42 -16.23 -1.29 -9.08
N ILE A 43 -15.23 -2.04 -8.61
CA ILE A 43 -14.18 -2.64 -9.45
C ILE A 43 -14.47 -4.08 -9.89
N GLY A 44 -15.68 -4.61 -9.61
CA GLY A 44 -15.96 -6.03 -9.82
C GLY A 44 -15.04 -6.94 -9.00
N GLY A 45 -14.69 -6.50 -7.79
CA GLY A 45 -13.66 -7.10 -6.95
C GLY A 45 -14.10 -8.39 -6.25
N ILE A 46 -13.34 -9.46 -6.41
CA ILE A 46 -13.47 -10.73 -5.68
C ILE A 46 -12.25 -10.90 -4.78
N VAL A 47 -12.47 -11.09 -3.49
CA VAL A 47 -11.39 -11.32 -2.51
C VAL A 47 -11.29 -12.81 -2.21
N ASN A 48 -10.20 -13.43 -2.65
CA ASN A 48 -9.84 -14.80 -2.27
C ASN A 48 -8.84 -14.74 -1.11
N THR A 49 -9.36 -14.79 0.12
CA THR A 49 -8.56 -14.70 1.34
C THR A 49 -7.56 -15.86 1.49
N PRO A 50 -7.93 -17.14 1.28
CA PRO A 50 -6.98 -18.26 1.37
C PRO A 50 -5.75 -18.10 0.47
N GLU A 51 -5.95 -17.69 -0.78
CA GLU A 51 -4.86 -17.52 -1.75
C GLU A 51 -4.20 -16.13 -1.68
N ARG A 52 -4.79 -15.23 -0.89
CA ARG A 52 -4.39 -13.82 -0.74
C ARG A 52 -4.41 -13.08 -2.07
N LEU A 53 -5.48 -13.29 -2.84
CA LEU A 53 -5.68 -12.67 -4.13
C LEU A 53 -6.90 -11.74 -4.10
N ILE A 54 -6.79 -10.67 -4.87
CA ILE A 54 -7.92 -9.82 -5.26
C ILE A 54 -8.02 -9.94 -6.77
N LEU A 55 -9.16 -10.38 -7.28
CA LEU A 55 -9.46 -10.37 -8.71
C LEU A 55 -10.39 -9.19 -9.00
N THR A 56 -10.20 -8.51 -10.13
CA THR A 56 -11.07 -7.43 -10.59
C THR A 56 -11.53 -7.69 -12.01
N PHE A 57 -12.67 -7.12 -12.37
CA PHE A 57 -13.20 -7.17 -13.73
C PHE A 57 -13.94 -5.89 -14.05
N ASP A 58 -13.53 -5.21 -15.11
CA ASP A 58 -14.12 -3.93 -15.54
C ASP A 58 -15.07 -4.08 -16.75
N GLY A 59 -15.39 -5.31 -17.15
CA GLY A 59 -16.14 -5.61 -18.36
C GLY A 59 -15.26 -6.00 -19.55
N PHE A 60 -13.97 -5.65 -19.52
CA PHE A 60 -13.04 -5.91 -20.63
C PHE A 60 -11.85 -6.76 -20.19
N TYR A 61 -11.27 -6.45 -19.02
CA TYR A 61 -10.06 -7.08 -18.53
C TYR A 61 -10.27 -7.69 -17.14
N HIS A 62 -9.75 -8.91 -16.97
CA HIS A 62 -9.56 -9.50 -15.66
C HIS A 62 -8.17 -9.14 -15.15
N GLN A 63 -8.08 -8.70 -13.90
CA GLN A 63 -6.80 -8.45 -13.25
C GLN A 63 -6.71 -9.19 -11.93
N THR A 64 -5.52 -9.66 -11.61
CA THR A 64 -5.25 -10.40 -10.38
C THR A 64 -4.15 -9.67 -9.61
N PHE A 65 -4.47 -9.24 -8.41
CA PHE A 65 -3.55 -8.62 -7.46
C PHE A 65 -3.26 -9.58 -6.34
N ARG A 66 -1.99 -9.68 -5.93
CA ARG A 66 -1.59 -10.48 -4.78
C ARG A 66 -1.38 -9.56 -3.59
N ALA A 67 -1.99 -9.90 -2.45
CA ALA A 67 -1.77 -9.14 -1.22
C ALA A 67 -0.31 -9.26 -0.78
N ALA A 68 0.31 -8.12 -0.44
CA ALA A 68 1.65 -8.09 0.09
C ALA A 68 1.71 -8.82 1.45
N ARG A 69 2.81 -9.53 1.71
CA ARG A 69 3.10 -10.16 2.99
C ARG A 69 3.60 -9.10 3.98
N TYR A 70 2.81 -8.82 5.02
CA TYR A 70 3.15 -7.86 6.07
C TYR A 70 4.48 -8.20 6.77
N ASP A 71 4.78 -9.49 6.95
CA ASP A 71 6.01 -10.04 7.49
C ASP A 71 7.26 -9.73 6.66
N VAL A 72 7.14 -9.75 5.33
CA VAL A 72 8.25 -9.48 4.40
C VAL A 72 8.55 -7.97 4.33
N LEU A 73 7.51 -7.13 4.33
CA LEU A 73 7.66 -5.67 4.27
C LEU A 73 8.36 -5.12 5.52
N ARG A 74 7.98 -5.64 6.70
CA ARG A 74 8.61 -5.28 7.98
C ARG A 74 10.07 -5.67 8.02
N THR A 75 10.40 -6.88 7.55
CA THR A 75 11.78 -7.37 7.53
C THR A 75 12.65 -6.55 6.56
N ALA A 76 12.14 -6.24 5.36
CA ALA A 76 12.86 -5.41 4.39
C ALA A 76 13.10 -3.98 4.92
N LYS A 77 12.10 -3.37 5.59
CA LYS A 77 12.27 -2.06 6.25
C LYS A 77 13.30 -2.11 7.37
N SER A 78 13.22 -3.11 8.25
CA SER A 78 14.18 -3.26 9.35
C SER A 78 15.61 -3.44 8.85
N VAL A 79 15.81 -4.21 7.76
CA VAL A 79 17.12 -4.38 7.13
C VAL A 79 17.61 -3.08 6.51
N ALA A 80 16.76 -2.34 5.79
CA ALA A 80 17.12 -1.07 5.18
C ALA A 80 17.50 0.00 6.22
N ILE A 81 16.77 0.07 7.34
CA ILE A 81 17.07 0.97 8.45
C ILE A 81 18.41 0.59 9.10
N ALA A 82 18.63 -0.69 9.38
CA ALA A 82 19.88 -1.18 9.96
C ALA A 82 21.10 -0.91 9.05
N MET A 83 20.96 -1.07 7.73
CA MET A 83 22.03 -0.74 6.77
C MET A 83 22.32 0.77 6.73
N THR A 84 21.28 1.60 6.85
CA THR A 84 21.43 3.06 6.85
C THR A 84 22.16 3.54 8.11
N GLU A 85 21.78 3.04 9.29
CA GLU A 85 22.46 3.36 10.56
C GLU A 85 23.93 2.92 10.56
N LYS A 86 24.23 1.74 10.01
CA LYS A 86 25.60 1.25 9.91
C LYS A 86 26.47 2.16 9.04
N ASN A 87 25.92 2.67 7.93
CA ASN A 87 26.63 3.58 7.04
C ASN A 87 26.88 4.96 7.65
N ILE A 88 25.95 5.46 8.48
CA ILE A 88 26.13 6.72 9.22
C ILE A 88 27.26 6.58 10.24
N ARG A 89 27.23 5.52 11.08
CA ARG A 89 28.28 5.27 12.07
C ARG A 89 29.67 5.10 11.46
N LEU A 90 29.77 4.37 10.33
CA LEU A 90 31.06 4.21 9.62
C LEU A 90 31.62 5.54 9.12
N ARG A 91 30.77 6.47 8.69
CA ARG A 91 31.19 7.81 8.25
C ARG A 91 31.64 8.68 9.42
N GLU A 92 30.96 8.60 10.56
CA GLU A 92 31.35 9.32 11.79
C GLU A 92 32.69 8.83 12.31
N THR A 93 32.92 7.52 12.39
CA THR A 93 34.21 6.94 12.83
C THR A 93 35.37 7.27 11.90
N SER A 94 35.10 7.50 10.60
CA SER A 94 36.10 7.88 9.61
C SER A 94 36.45 9.38 9.65
N LEU A 95 35.61 10.21 10.25
CA LEU A 95 35.85 11.65 10.43
C LEU A 95 36.60 11.96 11.73
N GLU A 96 36.48 11.09 12.75
CA GLU A 96 37.20 11.24 14.03
C GLU A 96 38.69 10.81 13.96
N HIS A 97 39.13 10.17 12.89
CA HIS A 97 40.52 9.72 12.68
C HIS A 97 41.32 10.58 11.67
N ARG A 98 40.92 11.85 11.47
CA ARG A 98 41.64 12.85 10.67
C ARG A 98 42.03 14.04 11.53
#